data_AF-A0A2E9K5V0-F1
#
_entry.id   AF-A0A2E9K5V0-F1
#
_cell.length_a   1.000
_cell.length_b   1.000
_cell.length_c   1.000
_cell.angle_alpha   90.00
_cell.angle_beta   90.00
_cell.angle_gamma   90.00
#
_symmetry.space_group_name_H-M   'P 1'
#
loop_
_entity.id
_entity.type
_entity.pdbx_description
1 polymer ?
#
loop_
_entity_poly.entity_id
_entity_poly.type
_entity_poly.pdbx_seq_one_letter_code
_entity_poly.pdbx_strand_id
1 'polypeptide(L)'
;MNKKTCSMIAATLLCTASLSVAAAPDTSACPADFHTLTMPDDAKQCQVFDSGLPATLVFYSATPQQTLIDYYTAQYPGMQVAATVQGRTLLTAANDSVRVIISPDHEGSQVDMMIVKAN
;
A
#
# COMPACT_ATOMS: atom_id res chain seq x y z
N MET A 1 15.73 -39.64 -64.42
CA MET A 1 15.17 -38.27 -64.27
C MET A 1 13.83 -38.44 -63.57
N ASN A 2 13.56 -37.99 -62.35
CA ASN A 2 14.01 -36.80 -61.63
C ASN A 2 14.06 -37.06 -60.11
N LYS A 3 15.18 -36.70 -59.48
CA LYS A 3 15.30 -36.57 -58.03
C LYS A 3 14.57 -35.30 -57.62
N LYS A 4 13.53 -35.39 -56.79
CA LYS A 4 12.94 -34.22 -56.13
C LYS A 4 13.52 -34.15 -54.72
N THR A 5 14.61 -33.40 -54.61
CA THR A 5 15.18 -32.91 -53.36
C THR A 5 14.14 -32.04 -52.66
N CYS A 6 13.65 -32.49 -51.49
CA CYS A 6 12.86 -31.64 -50.62
C CYS A 6 13.85 -30.79 -49.80
N SER A 7 13.96 -29.52 -50.19
CA SER A 7 14.76 -28.51 -49.51
C SER A 7 14.28 -28.34 -48.07
N MET A 8 15.18 -28.47 -47.10
CA MET A 8 14.89 -28.12 -45.70
C MET A 8 14.74 -26.60 -45.59
N ILE A 9 13.51 -26.11 -45.62
CA ILE A 9 13.21 -24.75 -45.19
C ILE A 9 13.23 -24.79 -43.65
N ALA A 10 14.33 -24.31 -43.08
CA ALA A 10 14.43 -24.04 -41.65
C ALA A 10 13.41 -22.95 -41.29
N ALA A 11 12.28 -23.36 -40.73
CA ALA A 11 11.34 -22.44 -40.11
C ALA A 11 11.96 -21.94 -38.80
N THR A 12 12.64 -20.79 -38.86
CA THR A 12 13.06 -20.04 -37.68
C THR A 12 11.83 -19.56 -36.94
N LEU A 13 11.45 -20.28 -35.89
CA LEU A 13 10.45 -19.87 -34.92
C LEU A 13 11.01 -18.65 -34.16
N LEU A 14 10.68 -17.44 -34.63
CA LEU A 14 10.91 -16.22 -33.85
C LEU A 14 9.92 -16.24 -32.69
N CYS A 15 10.37 -16.77 -31.55
CA CYS A 15 9.67 -16.61 -30.29
C CYS A 15 9.83 -15.15 -29.86
N THR A 16 8.85 -14.31 -30.19
CA THR A 16 8.73 -12.97 -29.62
C THR A 16 8.33 -13.12 -28.16
N ALA A 17 9.34 -13.31 -27.29
CA ALA A 17 9.17 -13.15 -25.86
C ALA A 17 8.68 -11.71 -25.63
N SER A 18 7.39 -11.56 -25.34
CA SER A 18 6.84 -10.30 -24.88
C SER A 18 7.42 -10.08 -23.49
N LEU A 19 8.50 -9.31 -23.39
CA LEU A 19 8.94 -8.80 -22.10
C LEU A 19 7.81 -7.89 -21.60
N SER A 20 6.94 -8.40 -20.73
CA SER A 20 6.12 -7.50 -19.92
C SER A 20 7.10 -6.78 -19.01
N VAL A 21 7.44 -5.55 -19.37
CA VAL A 21 8.06 -4.62 -18.43
C VAL A 21 7.06 -4.52 -17.30
N ALA A 22 7.39 -5.07 -16.12
CA ALA A 22 6.61 -4.82 -14.92
C ALA A 22 6.47 -3.30 -14.82
N ALA A 23 5.23 -2.80 -14.81
CA ALA A 23 4.99 -1.38 -14.66
C ALA A 23 5.78 -0.92 -13.43
N ALA A 24 6.57 0.16 -13.58
CA ALA A 24 7.23 0.77 -12.45
C ALA A 24 6.17 1.06 -11.38
N PRO A 25 6.47 0.83 -10.09
CA PRO A 25 5.52 1.15 -9.04
C PRO A 25 5.12 2.62 -9.17
N ASP A 26 3.82 2.89 -9.05
CA ASP A 26 3.33 4.26 -9.02
C ASP A 26 3.94 4.95 -7.79
N THR A 27 4.88 5.87 -8.03
CA THR A 27 5.53 6.65 -6.98
C THR A 27 4.78 7.94 -6.70
N SER A 28 3.45 7.92 -6.71
CA SER A 28 2.66 9.07 -6.28
C SER A 28 3.15 9.57 -4.92
N ALA A 29 3.31 10.89 -4.80
CA ALA A 29 3.66 11.48 -3.53
C ALA A 29 2.54 11.17 -2.53
N CYS A 30 2.92 10.87 -1.28
CA CYS A 30 1.95 10.71 -0.21
C CYS A 30 1.10 11.99 -0.08
N PRO A 31 -0.22 11.88 0.08
CA PRO A 31 -1.03 13.05 0.35
C PRO A 31 -0.63 13.64 1.71
N ALA A 32 -0.76 14.96 1.88
CA ALA A 32 -0.54 15.57 3.20
C ALA A 32 -1.62 15.11 4.19
N ASP A 33 -2.86 14.99 3.71
CA ASP A 33 -4.00 14.50 4.47
C ASP A 33 -4.71 13.37 3.70
N PHE A 34 -5.16 12.35 4.42
CA PHE A 34 -6.06 11.33 3.93
C PHE A 34 -7.42 11.48 4.62
N HIS A 35 -8.32 12.22 3.98
CA HIS A 35 -9.60 12.68 4.55
C HIS A 35 -9.40 13.48 5.84
N THR A 36 -9.73 12.89 6.99
CA THR A 36 -9.69 13.53 8.31
C THR A 36 -8.41 13.24 9.10
N LEU A 37 -7.48 12.45 8.53
CA LEU A 37 -6.20 12.14 9.13
C LEU A 37 -5.08 12.82 8.36
N THR A 38 -4.09 13.33 9.10
CA THR A 38 -2.88 13.93 8.55
C THR A 38 -1.83 12.84 8.49
N MET A 39 -1.07 12.84 7.42
CA MET A 39 0.00 11.88 7.22
C MET A 39 1.25 12.38 7.95
N PRO A 40 2.06 11.49 8.55
CA PRO A 40 3.34 11.90 9.11
C PRO A 40 4.25 12.42 7.98
N ASP A 41 5.10 13.40 8.27
CA ASP A 41 5.96 14.07 7.27
C ASP A 41 6.91 13.10 6.54
N ASP A 42 7.22 11.96 7.15
CA ASP A 42 8.09 10.92 6.61
C ASP A 42 7.34 9.79 5.87
N ALA A 43 6.02 9.94 5.67
CA ALA A 43 5.21 9.02 4.90
C ALA A 43 5.76 8.89 3.48
N LYS A 44 6.00 7.64 3.05
CA LYS A 44 6.48 7.31 1.71
C LYS A 44 5.90 5.98 1.24
N GLN A 45 6.04 5.73 -0.06
CA GLN A 45 5.51 4.51 -0.71
C GLN A 45 3.99 4.39 -0.49
N CYS A 46 3.26 5.50 -0.59
CA CYS A 46 1.83 5.51 -0.42
C CYS A 46 1.14 4.79 -1.58
N GLN A 47 0.26 3.87 -1.24
CA GLN A 47 -0.63 3.19 -2.18
C GLN A 47 -2.07 3.42 -1.73
N VAL A 48 -2.77 4.27 -2.47
CA VAL A 48 -4.21 4.45 -2.34
C VAL A 48 -4.90 3.29 -3.05
N PHE A 49 -5.69 2.52 -2.33
CA PHE A 49 -6.53 1.46 -2.91
C PHE A 49 -7.91 2.01 -3.30
N ASP A 50 -8.47 2.90 -2.48
CA ASP A 50 -9.68 3.65 -2.79
C ASP A 50 -9.62 5.04 -2.16
N SER A 51 -10.04 6.07 -2.90
CA SER A 51 -10.14 7.44 -2.41
C SER A 51 -11.56 7.80 -1.94
N GLY A 52 -12.58 7.05 -2.37
CA GLY A 52 -13.96 7.17 -1.93
C GLY A 52 -14.23 6.30 -0.70
N LEU A 53 -15.26 6.65 0.09
CA LEU A 53 -15.60 5.92 1.31
C LEU A 53 -16.19 4.53 1.01
N PRO A 54 -15.69 3.44 1.62
CA PRO A 54 -14.59 3.40 2.58
C PRO A 54 -13.22 3.61 1.90
N ALA A 55 -12.53 4.68 2.27
CA ALA A 55 -11.28 5.07 1.65
C ALA A 55 -10.15 4.31 2.30
N THR A 56 -9.21 3.79 1.50
CA THR A 56 -8.13 2.93 1.98
C THR A 56 -6.79 3.36 1.39
N LEU A 57 -5.79 3.50 2.28
CA LEU A 57 -4.43 3.88 1.93
C LEU A 57 -3.47 3.06 2.79
N VAL A 58 -2.38 2.59 2.19
CA VAL A 58 -1.24 2.01 2.91
C VAL A 58 0.00 2.84 2.65
N PHE A 59 0.89 2.91 3.64
CA PHE A 59 2.17 3.60 3.49
C PHE A 59 3.22 3.09 4.47
N TYR A 60 4.47 3.47 4.22
CA TYR A 60 5.58 3.27 5.15
C TYR A 60 5.97 4.60 5.79
N SER A 61 6.33 4.56 7.06
CA SER A 61 6.98 5.66 7.79
C SER A 61 8.24 5.14 8.48
N ALA A 62 9.28 5.95 8.53
CA ALA A 62 10.49 5.65 9.28
C ALA A 62 10.28 5.85 10.80
N THR A 63 9.10 6.30 11.21
CA THR A 63 8.73 6.50 12.60
C THR A 63 8.42 5.16 13.30
N PRO A 64 8.99 4.93 14.51
CA PRO A 64 8.70 3.73 15.28
C PRO A 64 7.21 3.58 15.62
N GLN A 65 6.75 2.33 15.73
CA GLN A 65 5.34 1.99 15.92
C GLN A 65 4.68 2.77 17.08
N GLN A 66 5.33 2.84 18.24
CA GLN A 66 4.74 3.51 19.41
C GLN A 66 4.54 5.02 19.16
N THR A 67 5.48 5.67 18.51
CA THR A 67 5.37 7.10 18.17
C THR A 67 4.22 7.35 17.20
N LEU A 68 3.98 6.44 16.24
CA LEU A 68 2.81 6.54 15.35
C LEU A 68 1.49 6.26 16.07
N ILE A 69 1.47 5.34 17.03
CA ILE A 69 0.30 5.11 17.89
C ILE A 69 -0.05 6.39 18.64
N ASP A 70 0.96 7.02 19.27
CA ASP A 70 0.79 8.25 20.03
C ASP A 70 0.35 9.42 19.12
N TYR A 71 0.93 9.50 17.91
CA TYR A 71 0.57 10.49 16.89
C TYR A 71 -0.92 10.42 16.52
N TYR A 72 -1.42 9.24 16.13
CA TYR A 72 -2.80 9.11 15.67
C TYR A 72 -3.83 9.19 16.81
N THR A 73 -3.49 8.71 18.01
CA THR A 73 -4.37 8.85 19.18
C THR A 73 -4.47 10.30 19.65
N ALA A 74 -3.42 11.10 19.51
CA ALA A 74 -3.45 12.54 19.80
C ALA A 74 -4.17 13.35 18.71
N GLN A 75 -4.07 12.91 17.46
CA GLN A 75 -4.59 13.66 16.33
C GLN A 75 -6.12 13.60 16.21
N TYR A 76 -6.71 12.43 16.45
CA TYR A 76 -8.11 12.18 16.11
C TYR A 76 -8.98 11.99 17.37
N PRO A 77 -10.03 12.80 17.58
CA PRO A 77 -10.88 12.69 18.77
C PRO A 77 -11.49 11.29 18.94
N GLY A 78 -11.25 10.69 20.11
CA GLY A 78 -11.78 9.37 20.43
C GLY A 78 -11.09 8.21 19.70
N MET A 79 -9.94 8.45 19.06
CA MET A 79 -9.08 7.38 18.57
C MET A 79 -8.40 6.67 19.74
N GLN A 80 -8.50 5.34 19.78
CA GLN A 80 -7.96 4.52 20.85
C GLN A 80 -7.42 3.19 20.31
N VAL A 81 -6.52 2.56 21.06
CA VAL A 81 -6.05 1.20 20.78
C VAL A 81 -7.21 0.22 21.01
N ALA A 82 -7.61 -0.49 19.96
CA ALA A 82 -8.67 -1.49 20.02
C ALA A 82 -8.11 -2.90 20.30
N ALA A 83 -6.98 -3.25 19.67
CA ALA A 83 -6.33 -4.54 19.83
C ALA A 83 -4.87 -4.49 19.37
N THR A 84 -4.05 -5.41 19.91
CA THR A 84 -2.73 -5.73 19.36
C THR A 84 -2.66 -7.24 19.10
N VAL A 85 -2.40 -7.62 17.85
CA VAL A 85 -2.35 -9.03 17.42
C VAL A 85 -1.08 -9.25 16.62
N GLN A 86 -0.21 -10.14 17.10
CA GLN A 86 1.07 -10.47 16.45
C GLN A 86 1.93 -9.22 16.16
N GLY A 87 2.00 -8.30 17.13
CA GLY A 87 2.76 -7.05 17.00
C GLY A 87 2.08 -5.97 16.16
N ARG A 88 0.97 -6.25 15.47
CA ARG A 88 0.19 -5.23 14.74
C ARG A 88 -0.82 -4.60 15.69
N THR A 89 -0.83 -3.27 15.78
CA THR A 89 -1.73 -2.54 16.67
C THR A 89 -2.83 -1.88 15.85
N LEU A 90 -4.08 -2.22 16.15
CA LEU A 90 -5.27 -1.59 15.58
C LEU A 90 -5.70 -0.43 16.46
N LEU A 91 -5.76 0.76 15.87
CA LEU A 91 -6.43 1.93 16.40
C LEU A 91 -7.81 2.06 15.75
N THR A 92 -8.80 2.49 16.53
CA THR A 92 -10.12 2.83 16.01
C THR A 92 -10.71 4.04 16.70
N ALA A 93 -11.48 4.83 15.97
CA ALA A 93 -12.30 5.89 16.54
C ALA A 93 -13.48 5.28 17.32
N ALA A 94 -13.93 5.94 18.40
CA ALA A 94 -15.04 5.47 19.22
C ALA A 94 -16.36 5.24 18.46
N ASN A 95 -16.53 5.86 17.30
CA ASN A 95 -17.70 5.71 16.43
C ASN A 95 -17.45 4.76 15.24
N ASP A 96 -16.34 4.02 15.22
CA ASP A 96 -15.88 3.14 14.13
C ASP A 96 -15.67 3.84 12.76
N SER A 97 -15.55 5.18 12.72
CA SER A 97 -15.36 5.89 11.45
C SER A 97 -13.97 5.76 10.85
N VAL A 98 -12.97 5.44 11.69
CA VAL A 98 -11.57 5.37 11.30
C VAL A 98 -10.95 4.12 11.89
N ARG A 99 -10.13 3.44 11.09
CA ARG A 99 -9.29 2.32 11.49
C ARG A 99 -7.87 2.54 10.98
N VAL A 100 -6.89 2.39 11.86
CA VAL A 100 -5.47 2.47 11.50
C VAL A 100 -4.78 1.25 12.09
N ILE A 101 -4.17 0.42 11.25
CA ILE A 101 -3.33 -0.69 11.69
C ILE A 101 -1.88 -0.25 11.53
N ILE A 102 -1.11 -0.34 12.61
CA ILE A 102 0.30 0.03 12.63
C ILE A 102 1.09 -1.23 12.95
N SER A 103 1.92 -1.64 11.99
CA SER A 103 2.76 -2.84 12.06
C SER A 103 4.23 -2.42 12.14
N PRO A 104 5.03 -2.99 13.05
CA PRO A 104 6.46 -2.69 13.09
C PRO A 104 7.15 -3.17 11.81
N ASP A 105 8.05 -2.34 11.27
CA ASP A 105 8.85 -2.65 10.09
C ASP A 105 10.29 -2.15 10.27
N HIS A 106 11.15 -3.04 10.77
CA HIS A 106 12.51 -2.70 11.23
C HIS A 106 12.53 -1.55 12.24
N GLU A 107 13.14 -0.42 11.89
CA GLU A 107 13.19 0.79 12.72
C GLU A 107 11.95 1.68 12.55
N GLY A 108 11.14 1.41 11.51
CA GLY A 108 9.93 2.17 11.17
C GLY A 108 8.66 1.34 11.33
N SER A 109 7.65 1.70 10.54
CA SER A 109 6.34 1.06 10.56
C SER A 109 5.67 1.03 9.19
N GLN A 110 4.94 -0.05 8.93
CA GLN A 110 3.92 -0.11 7.89
C GLN A 110 2.57 0.27 8.49
N VAL A 111 1.82 1.14 7.80
CA VAL A 111 0.52 1.63 8.25
C VAL A 111 -0.54 1.33 7.21
N ASP A 112 -1.60 0.63 7.64
CA ASP A 112 -2.81 0.41 6.85
C ASP A 112 -3.94 1.28 7.41
N MET A 113 -4.47 2.19 6.60
CA MET A 113 -5.48 3.16 7.01
C MET A 113 -6.79 2.93 6.26
N MET A 114 -7.91 2.98 6.99
CA MET A 114 -9.25 2.96 6.42
C MET A 114 -10.15 4.00 7.07
N ILE A 115 -10.75 4.86 6.24
CA ILE A 115 -11.78 5.82 6.62
C ILE A 115 -13.11 5.26 6.16
N VAL A 116 -13.96 4.87 7.11
CA VAL A 116 -15.22 4.16 6.84
C VAL A 116 -16.36 5.13 6.53
N LYS A 117 -16.42 6.27 7.23
CA LYS A 117 -17.44 7.31 7.07
C LYS A 117 -16.82 8.69 7.31
N ALA A 118 -17.39 9.71 6.67
CA ALA A 118 -17.07 11.10 6.98
C ALA A 118 -17.49 11.42 8.43
N ASN A 119 -16.73 12.29 9.09
CA ASN A 119 -17.11 12.88 10.37
C ASN A 119 -18.19 13.94 10.22
#